data_AF-A0A955S8B1-F1
#
_entry.id   AF-A0A955S8B1-F1
#
_cell.length_a   1.000
_cell.length_b   1.000
_cell.length_c   1.000
_cell.angle_alpha   90.00
_cell.angle_beta   90.00
_cell.angle_gamma   90.00
#
_symmetry.space_group_name_H-M   'P 1'
#
loop_
_entity.id
_entity.type
_entity.pdbx_description
1 polymer ?
#
loop_
_entity_poly.entity_id
_entity_poly.type
_entity_poly.pdbx_seq_one_letter_code
_entity_poly.pdbx_strand_id
1 'polypeptide(L)'
;MKVLILTEGSPEIGFGHITRCTAIRQALMKVDPEIETKMVILSPGNAQKFLGDYLSDADIFDWHSSREQTKILAQKYDVVIVDSYLAPVSIYEMLSQQLDGKLFMIDDYNRIDYPQGTVISPSIYGDQILYKQKEGVQYLLGRKYVILRREFWDNNFKNINKEV
;
A
#
# COMPACT_ATOMS: atom_id res chain seq x y z
N MET A 1 -14.93 1.42 10.15
CA MET A 1 -14.35 0.56 9.08
C MET A 1 -12.94 0.18 9.50
N LYS A 2 -12.48 -1.03 9.19
CA LYS A 2 -11.14 -1.54 9.52
C LYS A 2 -10.33 -1.79 8.25
N VAL A 3 -9.15 -1.20 8.15
CA VAL A 3 -8.24 -1.34 7.01
C VAL A 3 -6.93 -2.00 7.43
N LEU A 4 -6.57 -3.09 6.77
CA LEU A 4 -5.27 -3.73 6.91
C LEU A 4 -4.37 -3.28 5.76
N ILE A 5 -3.13 -2.90 6.08
CA ILE A 5 -2.12 -2.54 5.10
C ILE A 5 -0.96 -3.52 5.23
N LEU A 6 -0.72 -4.31 4.18
CA LEU A 6 0.38 -5.26 4.08
C LEU A 6 1.47 -4.66 3.19
N THR A 7 2.68 -4.53 3.72
CA THR A 7 3.78 -3.93 2.98
C THR A 7 5.13 -4.50 3.39
N GLU A 8 6.21 -3.95 2.84
CA GLU A 8 7.57 -4.38 3.05
C GLU A 8 8.53 -3.19 3.08
N GLY A 9 9.67 -3.37 3.74
CA GLY A 9 10.75 -2.39 3.70
C GLY A 9 11.94 -2.85 4.52
N SER A 10 13.13 -2.62 4.00
CA SER A 10 14.38 -2.96 4.65
C SER A 10 15.50 -2.03 4.14
N PRO A 11 16.67 -2.00 4.81
CA PRO A 11 17.82 -1.25 4.30
C PRO A 11 18.23 -1.63 2.87
N GLU A 12 18.00 -2.88 2.46
CA GLU A 12 18.39 -3.42 1.16
C GLU A 12 17.44 -2.99 0.02
N ILE A 13 16.13 -2.95 0.28
CA ILE A 13 15.10 -2.60 -0.73
C ILE A 13 14.61 -1.15 -0.61
N GLY A 14 14.97 -0.47 0.48
CA GLY A 14 14.49 0.86 0.83
C GLY A 14 13.18 0.86 1.61
N PHE A 15 12.75 2.07 2.00
CA PHE A 15 11.57 2.30 2.85
C PHE A 15 10.44 3.04 2.10
N GLY A 16 10.47 3.00 0.76
CA GLY A 16 9.49 3.67 -0.09
C GLY A 16 8.06 3.18 0.15
N HIS A 17 7.84 1.85 0.14
CA HIS A 17 6.51 1.28 0.37
C HIS A 17 5.97 1.59 1.76
N ILE A 18 6.81 1.53 2.80
CA ILE A 18 6.41 1.93 4.15
C ILE A 18 5.97 3.39 4.17
N THR A 19 6.77 4.30 3.61
CA THR A 19 6.44 5.73 3.56
C THR A 19 5.13 5.98 2.80
N ARG A 20 4.94 5.29 1.66
CA ARG A 20 3.72 5.35 0.83
C ARG A 20 2.50 4.84 1.59
N CYS A 21 2.62 3.70 2.25
CA CYS A 21 1.56 3.11 3.09
C CYS A 21 1.22 3.97 4.30
N THR A 22 2.20 4.60 4.94
CA THR A 22 1.96 5.59 6.00
C THR A 22 1.19 6.79 5.49
N ALA A 23 1.48 7.29 4.29
CA ALA A 23 0.72 8.38 3.68
C ALA A 23 -0.74 7.99 3.40
N ILE A 24 -0.99 6.76 2.92
CA ILE A 24 -2.35 6.22 2.77
C ILE A 24 -3.08 6.18 4.11
N ARG A 25 -2.42 5.63 5.13
CA ARG A 25 -2.97 5.57 6.50
C ARG A 25 -3.36 6.95 7.01
N GLN A 26 -2.47 7.94 6.85
CA GLN A 26 -2.75 9.32 7.23
C GLN A 26 -3.97 9.87 6.47
N ALA A 27 -4.08 9.60 5.17
CA ALA A 27 -5.20 10.05 4.34
C ALA A 27 -6.53 9.42 4.81
N LEU A 28 -6.54 8.13 5.12
CA LEU A 28 -7.72 7.44 5.66
C LEU A 28 -8.19 8.08 6.96
N MET A 29 -7.28 8.28 7.93
CA MET A 29 -7.60 8.91 9.21
C MET A 29 -8.04 10.38 9.06
N LYS A 30 -7.60 11.07 8.00
CA LYS A 30 -8.02 12.44 7.70
C LYS A 30 -9.43 12.50 7.12
N VAL A 31 -9.79 11.52 6.28
CA VAL A 31 -11.15 11.41 5.70
C VAL A 31 -12.15 11.06 6.79
N ASP A 32 -11.83 10.08 7.62
CA ASP A 32 -12.67 9.64 8.73
C ASP A 32 -11.80 9.16 9.91
N PRO A 33 -11.79 9.89 11.04
CA PRO A 33 -11.05 9.51 12.24
C PRO A 33 -11.47 8.18 12.87
N GLU A 34 -12.65 7.64 12.54
CA GLU A 34 -13.15 6.36 13.02
C GLU A 34 -12.63 5.16 12.20
N ILE A 35 -11.88 5.41 11.12
CA ILE A 35 -11.20 4.34 10.37
C ILE A 35 -10.05 3.80 11.20
N GLU A 36 -10.20 2.54 11.65
CA GLU A 36 -9.13 1.78 12.28
C GLU A 36 -8.18 1.25 11.21
N THR A 37 -6.88 1.50 11.36
CA THR A 37 -5.85 1.02 10.43
C THR A 37 -4.82 0.17 11.16
N LYS A 38 -4.42 -0.95 10.56
CA LYS A 38 -3.26 -1.73 11.02
C LYS A 38 -2.27 -1.92 9.89
N MET A 39 -0.99 -1.71 10.17
CA MET A 39 0.10 -2.03 9.25
C MET A 39 0.80 -3.33 9.67
N VAL A 40 1.07 -4.19 8.70
CA VAL A 40 1.94 -5.35 8.82
C VAL A 40 3.09 -5.20 7.84
N ILE A 41 4.31 -5.31 8.33
CA ILE A 41 5.51 -5.01 7.55
C ILE A 41 6.40 -6.24 7.52
N LEU A 42 6.65 -6.75 6.31
CA LEU A 42 7.78 -7.62 6.06
C LEU A 42 9.05 -6.77 6.09
N SER A 43 9.83 -6.95 7.15
CA SER A 43 11.14 -6.33 7.28
C SER A 43 12.12 -7.40 7.78
N PRO A 44 12.86 -8.09 6.90
CA PRO A 44 14.01 -8.86 7.33
C PRO A 44 15.03 -7.89 7.97
N GLY A 45 15.32 -8.07 9.26
CA GLY A 45 16.27 -7.22 10.01
C GLY A 45 15.62 -6.17 10.93
N ASN A 46 16.41 -5.20 11.38
CA ASN A 46 16.03 -4.22 12.42
C ASN A 46 15.35 -2.96 11.85
N ALA A 47 14.30 -3.03 11.02
CA ALA A 47 13.63 -1.80 10.52
C ALA A 47 13.09 -0.91 11.65
N GLN A 48 12.73 -1.48 12.80
CA GLN A 48 12.40 -0.70 14.01
C GLN A 48 13.51 0.28 14.40
N LYS A 49 14.79 -0.05 14.21
CA LYS A 49 15.90 0.88 14.49
C LYS A 49 15.93 2.09 13.54
N PHE A 50 15.43 1.94 12.32
CA PHE A 50 15.51 2.98 11.29
C PHE A 50 14.27 3.87 11.26
N LEU A 51 13.12 3.32 11.65
CA LEU A 51 11.83 4.01 11.56
C LEU A 51 11.32 4.47 12.92
N GLY A 52 11.88 3.96 14.03
CA GLY A 52 11.57 4.41 15.38
C GLY A 52 10.07 4.42 15.65
N ASP A 53 9.57 5.54 16.18
CA ASP A 53 8.15 5.72 16.54
C ASP A 53 7.20 5.68 15.34
N TYR A 54 7.68 5.81 14.09
CA TYR A 54 6.80 5.70 12.91
C TYR A 54 6.15 4.32 12.78
N LEU A 55 6.73 3.29 13.40
CA LEU A 55 6.24 1.91 13.37
C LEU A 55 5.80 1.38 14.73
N SER A 56 5.62 2.24 15.74
CA SER A 56 5.38 1.78 17.11
C SER A 56 4.16 0.89 17.28
N ASP A 57 3.18 1.00 16.36
CA ASP A 57 1.94 0.20 16.35
C ASP A 57 1.82 -0.77 15.16
N ALA A 58 2.87 -0.91 14.35
CA ALA A 58 2.92 -1.86 13.24
C ALA A 58 3.33 -3.25 13.73
N ASP A 59 2.71 -4.29 13.18
CA ASP A 59 3.20 -5.66 13.38
C ASP A 59 4.32 -5.95 12.39
N ILE A 60 5.39 -6.61 12.85
CA ILE A 60 6.53 -6.97 12.02
C ILE A 60 6.65 -8.48 11.98
N PHE A 61 6.29 -9.05 10.84
CA PHE A 61 6.51 -10.46 10.55
C PHE A 61 6.49 -10.71 9.04
N ASP A 62 7.02 -11.85 8.64
CA ASP A 62 6.96 -12.30 7.25
C ASP A 62 5.56 -12.81 6.91
N TRP A 63 4.72 -11.88 6.43
CA TRP A 63 3.36 -12.18 6.01
C TRP A 63 3.28 -12.90 4.66
N HIS A 64 4.39 -13.05 3.92
CA HIS A 64 4.45 -13.91 2.73
C HIS A 64 4.54 -15.38 3.15
N SER A 65 5.49 -15.69 4.03
CA SER A 65 5.73 -17.05 4.51
C SER A 65 4.66 -17.51 5.50
N SER A 66 4.11 -16.60 6.32
CA SER A 66 3.04 -16.89 7.29
C SER A 66 1.64 -16.83 6.67
N ARG A 67 1.43 -17.48 5.51
CA ARG A 67 0.20 -17.37 4.70
C ARG A 67 -1.11 -17.57 5.48
N GLU A 68 -1.19 -18.60 6.33
CA GLU A 68 -2.40 -18.86 7.12
C GLU A 68 -2.64 -17.77 8.18
N GLN A 69 -1.58 -17.28 8.82
CA GLN A 69 -1.69 -16.15 9.75
C GLN A 69 -2.16 -14.88 9.02
N THR A 70 -1.59 -14.58 7.85
CA THR A 70 -2.00 -13.45 7.00
C THR A 70 -3.46 -13.56 6.59
N LYS A 71 -3.90 -14.76 6.19
CA LYS A 71 -5.29 -15.05 5.83
C LYS A 71 -6.24 -14.79 6.99
N ILE A 72 -5.98 -15.40 8.16
CA ILE A 72 -6.80 -15.24 9.37
C ILE A 72 -6.81 -13.78 9.83
N LEU A 73 -5.68 -13.09 9.73
CA LEU A 73 -5.59 -11.68 10.08
C LEU A 73 -6.48 -10.84 9.16
N ALA A 74 -6.39 -11.03 7.85
CA ALA A 74 -7.15 -10.30 6.85
C ALA A 74 -8.68 -10.46 7.01
N GLN A 75 -9.17 -11.58 7.57
CA GLN A 75 -10.60 -11.79 7.85
C GLN A 75 -11.18 -10.81 8.88
N LYS A 76 -10.33 -10.16 9.66
CA LYS A 76 -10.75 -9.22 10.70
C LYS A 76 -10.92 -7.78 10.18
N TYR A 77 -10.67 -7.56 8.89
CA TYR A 77 -10.65 -6.23 8.27
C TYR A 77 -11.63 -6.17 7.11
N ASP A 78 -12.20 -4.98 6.91
CA ASP A 78 -13.17 -4.73 5.84
C ASP A 78 -12.47 -4.55 4.49
N VAL A 79 -11.26 -3.98 4.51
CA VAL A 79 -10.45 -3.65 3.33
C VAL A 79 -9.00 -4.06 3.58
N VAL A 80 -8.34 -4.60 2.55
CA VAL A 80 -6.89 -4.87 2.58
C VAL A 80 -6.20 -4.11 1.47
N ILE A 81 -5.11 -3.44 1.80
CA ILE A 81 -4.21 -2.76 0.87
C ILE A 81 -2.89 -3.51 0.88
N VAL A 82 -2.40 -3.89 -0.30
CA VAL A 82 -1.11 -4.59 -0.47
C VAL A 82 -0.19 -3.72 -1.31
N ASP A 83 1.00 -3.46 -0.79
CA ASP A 83 2.08 -2.74 -1.47
C ASP A 83 3.38 -3.54 -1.33
N SER A 84 3.67 -4.38 -2.33
CA SER A 84 4.80 -5.31 -2.28
C SER A 84 5.27 -5.74 -3.68
N TYR A 85 6.59 -5.70 -3.86
CA TYR A 85 7.28 -6.26 -5.02
C TYR A 85 7.76 -7.71 -4.79
N LEU A 86 7.64 -8.23 -3.58
CA LEU A 86 8.12 -9.56 -3.23
C LEU A 86 6.98 -10.57 -3.06
N ALA A 87 5.77 -10.14 -2.70
CA ALA A 87 4.63 -11.01 -2.46
C ALA A 87 4.29 -11.86 -3.69
N PRO A 88 4.18 -13.19 -3.56
CA PRO A 88 3.82 -14.05 -4.69
C PRO A 88 2.33 -13.89 -5.04
N VAL A 89 1.98 -14.13 -6.32
CA VAL A 89 0.60 -14.04 -6.83
C VAL A 89 -0.40 -14.85 -6.00
N SER A 90 0.02 -15.99 -5.43
CA SER A 90 -0.82 -16.85 -4.60
C SER A 90 -1.32 -16.20 -3.30
N ILE A 91 -0.63 -15.18 -2.79
CA ILE A 91 -1.12 -14.37 -1.66
C ILE A 91 -2.23 -13.44 -2.13
N TYR A 92 -2.06 -12.78 -3.27
CA TYR A 92 -3.09 -11.92 -3.85
C TYR A 92 -4.35 -12.69 -4.19
N GLU A 93 -4.22 -13.87 -4.81
CA GLU A 93 -5.37 -14.73 -5.14
C GLU A 93 -6.15 -15.15 -3.89
N MET A 94 -5.43 -15.55 -2.84
CA MET A 94 -6.03 -15.92 -1.56
C MET A 94 -6.78 -14.74 -0.91
N LEU A 95 -6.16 -13.56 -0.89
CA LEU A 95 -6.79 -12.36 -0.32
C LEU A 95 -7.99 -11.91 -1.16
N SER A 96 -7.87 -11.94 -2.48
CA SER A 96 -8.91 -11.54 -3.43
C SER A 96 -10.18 -12.40 -3.27
N GLN A 97 -10.02 -13.72 -3.22
CA GLN A 97 -11.11 -14.66 -2.98
C GLN A 97 -11.80 -14.41 -1.63
N GLN A 98 -11.04 -14.04 -0.60
CA GLN A 98 -11.57 -13.82 0.73
C GLN A 98 -12.31 -12.48 0.88
N LEU A 99 -11.88 -11.45 0.16
CA LEU A 99 -12.29 -10.06 0.37
C LEU A 99 -13.38 -9.58 -0.60
N ASP A 100 -13.70 -10.37 -1.63
CA ASP A 100 -14.77 -10.10 -2.59
C ASP A 100 -14.72 -8.67 -3.15
N GLY A 101 -13.60 -8.34 -3.82
CA GLY A 101 -13.37 -7.02 -4.43
C GLY A 101 -12.82 -5.94 -3.51
N LYS A 102 -12.72 -6.17 -2.20
CA LYS A 102 -12.18 -5.20 -1.21
C LYS A 102 -10.66 -5.28 -1.02
N LEU A 103 -9.95 -5.78 -2.03
CA LEU A 103 -8.49 -5.84 -2.09
C LEU A 103 -7.96 -4.72 -2.99
N PHE A 104 -7.08 -3.89 -2.47
CA PHE A 104 -6.37 -2.85 -3.21
C PHE A 104 -4.90 -3.23 -3.35
N MET A 105 -4.36 -3.16 -4.56
CA MET A 105 -3.05 -3.70 -4.93
C MET A 105 -2.25 -2.59 -5.59
N ILE A 106 -1.21 -2.12 -4.92
CA ILE A 106 -0.34 -1.08 -5.45
C ILE A 106 0.70 -1.73 -6.35
N ASP A 107 0.87 -1.15 -7.54
CA ASP A 107 1.82 -1.64 -8.52
C ASP A 107 2.36 -0.49 -9.38
N ASP A 108 3.65 -0.58 -9.71
CA ASP A 108 4.38 0.51 -10.37
C ASP A 108 4.83 0.13 -11.79
N TYR A 109 4.73 -1.14 -12.20
CA TYR A 109 5.32 -1.60 -13.46
C TYR A 109 4.64 -2.82 -14.12
N ASN A 110 3.39 -3.13 -13.79
CA ASN A 110 2.65 -4.32 -14.23
C ASN A 110 3.36 -5.63 -13.84
N ARG A 111 3.62 -5.80 -12.55
CA ARG A 111 4.46 -6.88 -12.02
C ARG A 111 3.88 -8.28 -12.23
N ILE A 112 2.58 -8.46 -11.98
CA ILE A 112 1.89 -9.77 -12.02
C ILE A 112 0.50 -9.64 -12.66
N ASP A 113 -0.10 -10.77 -13.01
CA ASP A 113 -1.51 -10.83 -13.40
C ASP A 113 -2.41 -10.77 -12.16
N TYR A 114 -2.80 -9.55 -11.76
CA TYR A 114 -3.56 -9.33 -10.54
C TYR A 114 -4.96 -9.98 -10.58
N PRO A 115 -5.42 -10.56 -9.45
CA PRO A 115 -6.77 -11.12 -9.31
C PRO A 115 -7.82 -10.02 -9.09
N GLN A 116 -9.09 -10.42 -8.86
CA GLN A 116 -10.21 -9.51 -8.62
C GLN A 116 -9.91 -8.51 -7.49
N GLY A 117 -10.26 -7.25 -7.69
CA GLY A 117 -9.96 -6.16 -6.76
C GLY A 117 -9.64 -4.85 -7.50
N THR A 118 -8.89 -3.98 -6.85
CA THR A 118 -8.48 -2.69 -7.42
C THR A 118 -6.97 -2.60 -7.54
N VAL A 119 -6.44 -2.46 -8.75
CA VAL A 119 -5.04 -2.16 -9.00
C VAL A 119 -4.85 -0.64 -9.01
N ILE A 120 -3.89 -0.15 -8.24
CA ILE A 120 -3.52 1.26 -8.16
C ILE A 120 -2.12 1.43 -8.70
N SER A 121 -1.96 2.27 -9.73
CA SER A 121 -0.64 2.73 -10.17
C SER A 121 -0.48 4.23 -9.89
N PRO A 122 0.12 4.59 -8.74
CA PRO A 122 0.12 5.96 -8.23
C PRO A 122 1.22 6.83 -8.84
N SER A 123 1.83 6.42 -9.96
CA SER A 123 2.89 7.19 -10.63
C SER A 123 2.30 8.20 -11.62
N ILE A 124 3.06 9.26 -11.94
CA ILE A 124 2.63 10.30 -12.90
C ILE A 124 2.24 9.70 -14.26
N TYR A 125 2.94 8.64 -14.66
CA TYR A 125 2.75 7.90 -15.91
C TYR A 125 2.11 6.52 -15.71
N GLY A 126 1.48 6.27 -14.56
CA GLY A 126 0.86 4.97 -14.27
C GLY A 126 -0.25 4.60 -15.24
N ASP A 127 -0.88 5.60 -15.87
CA ASP A 127 -1.86 5.46 -16.95
C ASP A 127 -1.25 5.00 -18.29
N GLN A 128 0.08 5.01 -18.42
CA GLN A 128 0.80 4.48 -19.59
C GLN A 128 1.19 3.01 -19.43
N ILE A 129 1.03 2.44 -18.23
CA ILE A 129 1.33 1.04 -17.97
C ILE A 129 0.23 0.16 -18.58
N LEU A 130 0.63 -0.81 -19.39
CA LEU A 130 -0.27 -1.68 -20.13
C LEU A 130 -0.77 -2.85 -19.27
N TYR A 131 -1.74 -2.58 -18.41
CA TYR A 131 -2.45 -3.63 -17.68
C TYR A 131 -3.44 -4.36 -18.58
N LYS A 132 -3.43 -5.69 -18.52
CA LYS A 132 -4.45 -6.54 -19.16
C LYS A 132 -5.79 -6.29 -18.49
N GLN A 133 -6.77 -5.75 -19.22
CA GLN A 133 -8.10 -5.51 -18.70
C GLN A 133 -8.79 -6.84 -18.38
N LYS A 134 -9.32 -6.96 -17.16
CA LYS A 134 -9.97 -8.16 -16.64
C LYS A 134 -11.28 -7.82 -15.96
N GLU A 135 -12.28 -8.65 -16.18
CA GLU A 135 -13.53 -8.56 -15.44
C GLU A 135 -13.26 -8.72 -13.94
N GLY A 136 -13.93 -7.90 -13.12
CA GLY A 136 -13.72 -7.86 -11.67
C GLY A 136 -12.45 -7.14 -11.21
N VAL A 137 -11.64 -6.58 -12.13
CA VAL A 137 -10.48 -5.75 -11.76
C VAL A 137 -10.73 -4.29 -12.14
N GLN A 138 -10.68 -3.41 -11.15
CA GLN A 138 -10.70 -1.98 -11.35
C GLN A 138 -9.28 -1.43 -11.42
N TYR A 139 -9.02 -0.49 -12.33
CA TYR A 139 -7.71 0.14 -12.49
C TYR A 139 -7.78 1.64 -12.16
N LEU A 140 -7.01 2.04 -11.14
CA LEU A 140 -6.83 3.43 -10.70
C LEU A 140 -5.42 3.87 -11.07
N LEU A 141 -5.27 4.46 -12.26
CA LEU A 141 -3.96 4.70 -12.88
C LEU A 141 -3.64 6.18 -13.06
N GLY A 142 -2.35 6.50 -12.86
CA GLY A 142 -1.79 7.78 -13.25
C GLY A 142 -1.89 8.85 -12.15
N ARG A 143 -1.55 10.08 -12.55
CA ARG A 143 -1.35 11.22 -11.65
C ARG A 143 -2.48 11.53 -10.64
N LYS A 144 -3.72 11.11 -10.93
CA LYS A 144 -4.87 11.33 -10.04
C LYS A 144 -4.81 10.50 -8.76
N TYR A 145 -4.01 9.43 -8.76
CA TYR A 145 -3.88 8.50 -7.65
C TYR A 145 -2.51 8.57 -6.99
N VAL A 146 -1.75 9.65 -7.23
CA VAL A 146 -0.45 9.88 -6.58
C VAL A 146 -0.67 9.98 -5.07
N ILE A 147 0.09 9.17 -4.34
CA ILE A 147 0.04 9.13 -2.88
C ILE A 147 1.08 10.11 -2.34
N LEU A 148 0.59 11.15 -1.68
CA LEU A 148 1.41 12.18 -1.05
C LEU A 148 1.31 12.11 0.47
N ARG A 149 2.43 12.34 1.16
CA ARG A 149 2.42 12.51 2.62
C ARG A 149 1.65 13.78 3.00
N ARG A 150 1.12 13.82 4.21
CA ARG A 150 0.33 14.96 4.71
C ARG A 150 1.01 16.32 4.59
N GLU A 151 2.35 16.36 4.67
CA GLU A 151 3.14 17.58 4.56
C GLU A 151 3.05 18.22 3.15
N PHE A 152 2.55 17.48 2.16
CA PHE A 152 2.38 17.93 0.77
C PHE A 152 0.91 18.08 0.36
N TRP A 153 -0.06 17.92 1.27
CA TRP A 153 -1.46 18.13 0.93
C TRP A 153 -1.82 19.62 0.81
N ASP A 154 -1.14 20.46 1.58
CA ASP A 154 -1.36 21.91 1.56
C ASP A 154 -0.50 22.57 0.48
N ASN A 155 -1.16 23.10 -0.55
CA ASN A 155 -0.52 23.79 -1.67
C ASN A 155 -0.31 25.28 -1.36
N ASN A 156 0.49 25.59 -0.35
CA ASN A 156 0.93 26.96 -0.14
C ASN A 156 1.88 27.35 -1.28
N PHE A 157 1.39 28.17 -2.21
CA PHE A 157 2.21 28.73 -3.28
C PHE A 157 3.43 29.42 -2.67
N LYS A 158 4.62 28.90 -3.00
CA LYS A 158 5.88 29.55 -2.63
C LYS A 158 6.28 30.48 -3.76
N ASN A 159 6.57 31.73 -3.44
CA ASN A 159 7.26 32.63 -4.37
C ASN A 159 8.69 32.13 -4.53
N ILE A 160 8.99 31.58 -5.70
CA ILE A 160 10.34 31.13 -6.05
C ILE A 160 11.12 32.37 -6.51
N ASN A 161 12.30 32.61 -5.92
CA ASN A 161 13.19 33.65 -6.43
C ASN A 161 13.68 33.24 -7.82
N LYS A 162 13.45 34.09 -8.82
CA LYS A 162 13.83 33.84 -10.22
C LYS A 162 15.32 34.07 -10.49
N GLU A 163 16.07 34.54 -9.50
CA GLU A 163 17.50 34.89 -9.63
C GLU A 163 18.45 33.84 -9.03
N VAL A 164 17.97 32.61 -8.76
CA VAL A 164 18.83 31.46 -8.40
C VAL A 164 19.16 30.65 -9.65
#